data_AF-A0A182NU58-F1
#
_entry.id   AF-A0A182NU58-F1
#
_cell.length_a   1.000
_cell.length_b   1.000
_cell.length_c   1.000
_cell.angle_alpha   90.00
_cell.angle_beta   90.00
_cell.angle_gamma   90.00
#
_symmetry.space_group_name_H-M   'P 1'
#
loop_
_entity.id
_entity.type
_entity.pdbx_description
1 polymer ?
#
loop_
_entity_poly.entity_id
_entity_poly.type
_entity_poly.pdbx_seq_one_letter_code
_entity_poly.pdbx_strand_id
1 'polypeptide(L)'
;MAELQQLNEFISQIVKPERTIKCSPDGVDFERFAAICDLPGATNEVRQTLQSSLPVLRNCEANEDAKFTAATNIVTVVIENVKSFVTLEHYCWLVRTMVAAQLLKELPTKVYCLVRRLCTTVEGIDVASFNYSPDMVHTLAMRLKEDIPLNDINLLFIIEKFAITTAPVLYYTAVALLFAGLDAITQPDKRTEAFRVHTMADFLRHLEMLNVQQLQQLRHNLQNLYQLLKLFSLYQNMVVMRHVGKSVEGELADEHKCYAAALHVTNDQVQTFRQWLENSSALVQPFGNEQDEDYLILADLIQVDMIPLFDDLNQPHELV
;
A
#
# COMPACT_ATOMS: atom_id res chain seq x y z
N MET A 1 -14.47 -32.18 35.89
CA MET A 1 -15.39 -31.03 36.00
C MET A 1 -14.63 -29.70 35.94
N ALA A 2 -13.61 -29.47 36.77
CA ALA A 2 -12.78 -28.25 36.72
C ALA A 2 -12.02 -28.05 35.39
N GLU A 3 -11.51 -29.11 34.77
CA GLU A 3 -10.80 -29.06 33.47
C GLU A 3 -11.74 -28.74 32.29
N LEU A 4 -12.99 -29.21 32.32
CA LEU A 4 -14.03 -28.85 31.35
C LEU A 4 -14.50 -27.40 31.50
N GLN A 5 -14.39 -26.86 32.71
CA GLN A 5 -14.77 -25.48 33.02
C GLN A 5 -13.69 -24.49 32.56
N GLN A 6 -12.40 -24.84 32.72
CA GLN A 6 -11.28 -24.10 32.13
C GLN A 6 -11.26 -24.16 30.59
N LEU A 7 -11.63 -25.30 30.00
CA LEU A 7 -11.77 -25.41 28.54
C LEU A 7 -12.95 -24.57 28.03
N ASN A 8 -14.08 -24.55 28.75
CA ASN A 8 -15.21 -23.69 28.40
C ASN A 8 -14.94 -22.20 28.66
N GLU A 9 -14.11 -21.83 29.64
CA GLU A 9 -13.63 -20.46 29.81
C GLU A 9 -12.63 -20.05 28.73
N PHE A 10 -11.77 -20.96 28.28
CA PHE A 10 -10.88 -20.74 27.12
C PHE A 10 -11.70 -20.58 25.82
N ILE A 11 -12.74 -21.39 25.63
CA ILE A 11 -13.66 -21.29 24.49
C ILE A 11 -14.59 -20.07 24.60
N SER A 12 -14.98 -19.64 25.80
CA SER A 12 -15.80 -18.43 25.98
C SER A 12 -15.00 -17.14 25.83
N GLN A 13 -13.68 -17.16 26.02
CA GLN A 13 -12.78 -16.07 25.62
C GLN A 13 -12.61 -15.98 24.07
N ILE A 14 -13.04 -16.99 23.32
CA ILE A 14 -13.15 -16.99 21.85
C ILE A 14 -14.50 -16.37 21.39
N VAL A 15 -15.30 -15.81 22.31
CA VAL A 15 -16.52 -15.04 21.98
C VAL A 15 -16.13 -13.71 21.33
N LYS A 16 -16.01 -13.81 20.00
CA LYS A 16 -16.11 -12.80 18.94
C LYS A 16 -15.47 -11.42 19.24
N PRO A 17 -14.15 -11.25 19.03
CA PRO A 17 -13.68 -9.98 18.46
C PRO A 17 -14.37 -9.81 17.09
N GLU A 18 -14.71 -8.59 16.68
CA GLU A 18 -15.41 -8.30 15.41
C GLU A 18 -14.78 -9.08 14.24
N ARG A 19 -15.44 -10.19 13.86
CA ARG A 19 -14.96 -11.19 12.89
C ARG A 19 -15.40 -10.79 11.49
N THR A 20 -14.72 -9.81 10.91
CA THR A 20 -14.79 -9.62 9.46
C THR A 20 -13.49 -8.95 9.02
N ILE A 21 -12.64 -9.69 8.33
CA ILE A 21 -11.53 -9.10 7.58
C ILE A 21 -12.14 -8.10 6.60
N LYS A 22 -11.77 -6.83 6.74
CA LYS A 22 -12.10 -5.80 5.77
C LYS A 22 -11.12 -5.89 4.60
N CYS A 23 -11.67 -6.06 3.40
CA CYS A 23 -10.91 -6.10 2.16
C CYS A 23 -10.97 -4.78 1.36
N SER A 24 -11.80 -3.83 1.80
CA SER A 24 -12.01 -2.55 1.11
C SER A 24 -11.38 -1.39 1.89
N PRO A 25 -10.80 -0.39 1.20
CA PRO A 25 -10.23 0.77 1.85
C PRO A 25 -11.31 1.54 2.62
N ASP A 26 -10.98 1.97 3.85
CA ASP A 26 -11.86 2.84 4.62
C ASP A 26 -11.99 4.21 3.94
N GLY A 27 -11.04 4.66 3.11
CA GLY A 27 -11.13 5.92 2.37
C GLY A 27 -11.06 7.19 3.24
N VAL A 28 -11.33 8.34 2.61
CA VAL A 28 -11.38 9.67 3.24
C VAL A 28 -12.68 10.38 2.87
N ASP A 29 -13.15 11.26 3.75
CA ASP A 29 -14.30 12.11 3.50
C ASP A 29 -13.90 13.41 2.76
N PHE A 30 -14.91 14.20 2.39
CA PHE A 30 -14.73 15.49 1.71
C PHE A 30 -14.01 16.53 2.56
N GLU A 31 -14.19 16.51 3.87
CA GLU A 31 -13.52 17.44 4.77
C GLU A 31 -12.01 17.18 4.79
N ARG A 32 -11.62 15.92 4.92
CA ARG A 32 -10.23 15.50 4.89
C ARG A 32 -9.60 15.75 3.52
N PHE A 33 -10.34 15.48 2.43
CA PHE A 33 -9.88 15.81 1.09
C PHE A 33 -9.63 17.31 0.92
N ALA A 34 -10.53 18.16 1.42
CA ALA A 34 -10.34 19.61 1.40
C ALA A 34 -9.15 20.06 2.27
N ALA A 35 -8.94 19.43 3.43
CA ALA A 35 -7.77 19.71 4.27
C ALA A 35 -6.45 19.39 3.56
N ILE A 36 -6.40 18.26 2.82
CA ILE A 36 -5.22 17.87 2.04
C ILE A 36 -4.98 18.85 0.88
N CYS A 37 -6.04 19.29 0.19
CA CYS A 37 -5.93 20.29 -0.87
C CYS A 37 -5.38 21.65 -0.36
N ASP A 38 -5.60 21.98 0.91
CA ASP A 38 -5.10 23.21 1.55
C ASP A 38 -3.65 23.13 2.05
N LEU A 39 -3.01 21.96 1.97
CA LEU A 39 -1.61 21.82 2.32
C LEU A 39 -0.71 22.67 1.39
N PRO A 40 0.47 23.11 1.87
CA PRO A 40 1.42 23.84 1.04
C PRO A 40 1.92 23.00 -0.14
N GLY A 41 2.19 23.70 -1.24
CA GLY A 41 2.70 23.14 -2.50
C GLY A 41 1.79 23.30 -3.72
N ALA A 42 0.53 23.74 -3.57
CA ALA A 42 -0.25 24.21 -4.72
C ALA A 42 0.32 25.53 -5.26
N THR A 43 0.33 25.70 -6.59
CA THR A 43 0.64 27.00 -7.22
C THR A 43 -0.36 28.07 -6.78
N ASN A 44 0.05 29.34 -6.81
CA ASN A 44 -0.82 30.44 -6.39
C ASN A 44 -2.12 30.50 -7.21
N GLU A 45 -2.03 30.27 -8.51
CA GLU A 45 -3.18 30.27 -9.43
C GLU A 45 -4.16 29.14 -9.12
N VAL A 46 -3.65 27.92 -8.91
CA VAL A 46 -4.49 26.79 -8.50
C VAL A 46 -5.14 27.09 -7.16
N ARG A 47 -4.36 27.54 -6.16
CA ARG A 47 -4.89 27.84 -4.82
C ARG A 47 -6.01 28.87 -4.87
N GLN A 48 -5.84 29.96 -5.61
CA GLN A 48 -6.88 30.99 -5.80
C GLN A 48 -8.14 30.40 -6.43
N THR A 49 -7.98 29.54 -7.43
CA THR A 49 -9.11 28.89 -8.12
C THR A 49 -9.87 27.92 -7.20
N LEU A 50 -9.17 27.23 -6.29
CA LEU A 50 -9.78 26.30 -5.35
C LEU A 50 -10.53 26.98 -4.19
N GLN A 51 -10.27 28.26 -3.91
CA GLN A 51 -10.82 28.98 -2.73
C GLN A 51 -12.35 28.94 -2.63
N SER A 52 -13.07 28.86 -3.76
CA SER A 52 -14.53 28.79 -3.79
C SER A 52 -15.08 27.38 -3.53
N SER A 53 -14.31 26.33 -3.85
CA SER A 53 -14.75 24.93 -3.77
C SER A 53 -14.44 24.29 -2.42
N LEU A 54 -13.33 24.68 -1.79
CA LEU A 54 -12.89 24.10 -0.50
C LEU A 54 -13.87 24.34 0.65
N PRO A 55 -14.49 25.53 0.82
CA PRO A 55 -15.49 25.75 1.87
C PRO A 55 -16.74 24.88 1.69
N VAL A 56 -17.13 24.59 0.44
CA VAL A 56 -18.29 23.72 0.14
C VAL A 56 -18.04 22.30 0.63
N LEU A 57 -16.83 21.78 0.41
CA LEU A 57 -16.46 20.44 0.89
C LEU A 57 -16.43 20.33 2.41
N ARG A 58 -16.06 21.42 3.10
CA ARG A 58 -16.04 21.50 4.57
C ARG A 58 -17.40 21.69 5.20
N ASN A 59 -18.38 22.17 4.43
CA ASN A 59 -19.69 22.46 4.98
C ASN A 59 -20.46 21.15 5.23
N CYS A 60 -20.64 20.79 6.50
CA CYS A 60 -21.43 19.63 6.90
C CYS A 60 -22.88 19.70 6.40
N GLU A 61 -23.44 20.91 6.25
CA GLU A 61 -24.82 21.15 5.79
C GLU A 61 -24.97 21.16 4.26
N ALA A 62 -23.85 21.18 3.50
CA ALA A 62 -23.93 21.09 2.05
C ALA A 62 -24.41 19.68 1.64
N ASN A 63 -25.35 19.64 0.69
CA ASN A 63 -25.81 18.38 0.12
C ASN A 63 -24.70 17.68 -0.67
N GLU A 64 -24.86 16.38 -0.88
CA GLU A 64 -23.84 15.56 -1.55
C GLU A 64 -23.57 16.03 -2.98
N ASP A 65 -24.59 16.44 -3.74
CA ASP A 65 -24.42 16.96 -5.10
C ASP A 65 -23.52 18.20 -5.16
N ALA A 66 -23.65 19.11 -4.20
CA ALA A 66 -22.77 20.28 -4.09
C ALA A 66 -21.33 19.87 -3.75
N LYS A 67 -21.15 18.88 -2.86
CA LYS A 67 -19.83 18.33 -2.53
C LYS A 67 -19.19 17.61 -3.73
N PHE A 68 -19.95 16.82 -4.48
CA PHE A 68 -19.48 16.17 -5.70
C PHE A 68 -19.11 17.20 -6.76
N THR A 69 -19.89 18.27 -6.91
CA THR A 69 -19.59 19.38 -7.83
C THR A 69 -18.28 20.07 -7.42
N ALA A 70 -18.11 20.40 -6.15
CA ALA A 70 -16.90 21.01 -5.64
C ALA A 70 -15.66 20.11 -5.81
N ALA A 71 -15.77 18.81 -5.53
CA ALA A 71 -14.69 17.85 -5.74
C ALA A 71 -14.35 17.71 -7.24
N THR A 72 -15.36 17.66 -8.11
CA THR A 72 -15.19 17.63 -9.57
C THR A 72 -14.45 18.88 -10.06
N ASN A 73 -14.82 20.06 -9.56
CA ASN A 73 -14.16 21.31 -9.90
C ASN A 73 -12.69 21.29 -9.48
N ILE A 74 -12.39 20.88 -8.25
CA ILE A 74 -11.01 20.77 -7.75
C ILE A 74 -10.18 19.85 -8.67
N VAL A 75 -10.66 18.63 -8.92
CA VAL A 75 -9.94 17.66 -9.76
C VAL A 75 -9.76 18.19 -11.19
N THR A 76 -10.77 18.86 -11.75
CA THR A 76 -10.69 19.47 -13.08
C THR A 76 -9.62 20.55 -13.14
N VAL A 77 -9.63 21.49 -12.18
CA VAL A 77 -8.64 22.57 -12.07
C VAL A 77 -7.22 21.99 -11.97
N VAL A 78 -7.02 20.95 -11.17
CA VAL A 78 -5.72 20.31 -11.02
C VAL A 78 -5.25 19.69 -12.34
N ILE A 79 -6.12 18.97 -13.05
CA ILE A 79 -5.78 18.36 -14.35
C ILE A 79 -5.42 19.44 -15.37
N GLU A 80 -6.21 20.51 -15.46
CA GLU A 80 -6.01 21.59 -16.43
C GLU A 80 -4.70 22.35 -16.19
N ASN A 81 -4.29 22.47 -14.93
CA ASN A 81 -3.10 23.20 -14.53
C ASN A 81 -1.88 22.31 -14.28
N VAL A 82 -1.93 21.02 -14.60
CA VAL A 82 -0.85 20.06 -14.28
C VAL A 82 0.54 20.50 -14.77
N LYS A 83 0.59 21.22 -15.89
CA LYS A 83 1.84 21.73 -16.49
C LYS A 83 2.48 22.86 -15.68
N SER A 84 1.73 23.51 -14.78
CA SER A 84 2.24 24.55 -13.89
C SER A 84 3.02 23.98 -12.69
N PHE A 85 2.93 22.68 -12.43
CA PHE A 85 3.58 22.01 -11.31
C PHE A 85 5.04 21.65 -11.65
N VAL A 86 5.91 22.66 -11.62
CA VAL A 86 7.32 22.56 -12.06
C VAL A 86 8.35 22.27 -10.95
N THR A 87 7.94 22.23 -9.69
CA THR A 87 8.86 22.02 -8.55
C THR A 87 8.59 20.71 -7.83
N LEU A 88 9.56 20.28 -7.02
CA LEU A 88 9.41 19.13 -6.12
C LEU A 88 8.21 19.31 -5.17
N GLU A 89 8.08 20.49 -4.56
CA GLU A 89 6.98 20.80 -3.65
C GLU A 89 5.61 20.72 -4.35
N HIS A 90 5.55 21.23 -5.59
CA HIS A 90 4.39 21.13 -6.46
C HIS A 90 4.01 19.67 -6.74
N TYR A 91 4.99 18.83 -7.08
CA TYR A 91 4.74 17.41 -7.34
C TYR A 91 4.29 16.67 -6.08
N CYS A 92 4.92 16.90 -4.92
CA CYS A 92 4.51 16.30 -3.65
C CYS A 92 3.07 16.69 -3.28
N TRP A 93 2.66 17.94 -3.49
CA TRP A 93 1.27 18.35 -3.32
C TRP A 93 0.33 17.64 -4.29
N LEU A 94 0.71 17.55 -5.56
CA LEU A 94 -0.11 16.93 -6.59
C LEU A 94 -0.36 15.44 -6.31
N VAL A 95 0.68 14.69 -5.92
CA VAL A 95 0.54 13.27 -5.55
C VAL A 95 -0.30 13.10 -4.29
N ARG A 96 -0.15 13.96 -3.27
CA ARG A 96 -1.03 13.94 -2.09
C ARG A 96 -2.50 14.16 -2.47
N THR A 97 -2.78 15.17 -3.28
CA THR A 97 -4.13 15.46 -3.78
C THR A 97 -4.68 14.30 -4.61
N MET A 98 -3.87 13.69 -5.47
CA MET A 98 -4.25 12.52 -6.27
C MET A 98 -4.60 11.33 -5.38
N VAL A 99 -3.76 10.99 -4.41
CA VAL A 99 -4.00 9.89 -3.45
C VAL A 99 -5.27 10.15 -2.64
N ALA A 100 -5.45 11.38 -2.13
CA ALA A 100 -6.64 11.74 -1.39
C ALA A 100 -7.91 11.64 -2.24
N ALA A 101 -7.84 12.05 -3.51
CA ALA A 101 -8.96 11.92 -4.46
C ALA A 101 -9.27 10.46 -4.78
N GLN A 102 -8.26 9.58 -4.89
CA GLN A 102 -8.46 8.14 -5.06
C GLN A 102 -9.11 7.47 -3.84
N LEU A 103 -8.88 8.01 -2.64
CA LEU A 103 -9.44 7.50 -1.39
C LEU A 103 -10.81 8.10 -1.04
N LEU A 104 -11.32 9.08 -1.80
CA LEU A 104 -12.63 9.66 -1.53
C LEU A 104 -13.73 8.60 -1.58
N LYS A 105 -14.52 8.53 -0.50
CA LYS A 105 -15.64 7.61 -0.38
C LYS A 105 -16.76 7.96 -1.37
N GLU A 106 -17.45 6.90 -1.83
CA GLU A 106 -18.79 6.99 -2.43
C GLU A 106 -18.89 7.97 -3.62
N LEU A 107 -17.82 8.06 -4.42
CA LEU A 107 -17.82 8.91 -5.60
C LEU A 107 -18.78 8.40 -6.69
N PRO A 108 -19.63 9.27 -7.27
CA PRO A 108 -20.37 8.95 -8.47
C PRO A 108 -19.42 8.54 -9.60
N THR A 109 -19.85 7.64 -10.48
CA THR A 109 -19.02 7.09 -11.56
C THR A 109 -18.32 8.17 -12.39
N LYS A 110 -19.00 9.30 -12.64
CA LYS A 110 -18.42 10.43 -13.39
C LYS A 110 -17.21 11.05 -12.67
N VAL A 111 -17.28 11.23 -11.36
CA VAL A 111 -16.18 11.78 -10.55
C VAL A 111 -15.04 10.77 -10.45
N TYR A 112 -15.36 9.48 -10.28
CA TYR A 112 -14.36 8.41 -10.30
C TYR A 112 -13.57 8.37 -11.61
N CYS A 113 -14.24 8.47 -12.77
CA CYS A 113 -13.57 8.56 -14.07
C CYS A 113 -12.63 9.77 -14.17
N LEU A 114 -13.02 10.91 -13.58
CA LEU A 114 -12.20 12.10 -13.56
C LEU A 114 -10.97 11.93 -12.66
N VAL A 115 -11.11 11.30 -11.48
CA VAL A 115 -9.99 10.95 -10.60
C VAL A 115 -9.03 10.01 -11.32
N ARG A 116 -9.52 9.00 -12.06
CA ARG A 116 -8.67 8.14 -12.89
C ARG A 116 -7.88 8.93 -13.93
N ARG A 117 -8.52 9.91 -14.58
CA ARG A 117 -7.84 10.83 -15.51
C ARG A 117 -6.78 11.66 -14.80
N LEU A 118 -7.04 12.15 -13.58
CA LEU A 118 -6.03 12.83 -12.77
C LEU A 118 -4.81 11.93 -12.58
N CYS A 119 -5.00 10.67 -12.19
CA CYS A 119 -3.90 9.73 -11.97
C CYS A 119 -3.02 9.57 -13.21
N THR A 120 -3.63 9.28 -14.37
CA THR A 120 -2.91 9.18 -15.64
C THR A 120 -2.20 10.49 -16.00
N THR A 121 -2.78 11.64 -15.66
CA THR A 121 -2.17 12.95 -15.92
C THR A 121 -0.95 13.19 -15.02
N VAL A 122 -1.02 12.82 -13.73
CA VAL A 122 0.11 12.92 -12.78
C VAL A 122 1.24 11.97 -13.17
N GLU A 123 0.92 10.74 -13.57
CA GLU A 123 1.89 9.75 -14.06
C GLU A 123 2.62 10.23 -15.32
N GLY A 124 1.95 11.00 -16.17
CA GLY A 124 2.53 11.56 -17.39
C GLY A 124 3.44 12.78 -17.19
N ILE A 125 3.62 13.26 -15.95
CA ILE A 125 4.56 14.36 -15.68
C ILE A 125 5.98 13.83 -15.79
N ASP A 126 6.79 14.49 -16.62
CA ASP A 126 8.21 14.21 -16.69
C ASP A 126 8.92 14.69 -15.41
N VAL A 127 9.20 13.73 -14.53
CA VAL A 127 10.03 13.89 -13.34
C VAL A 127 11.35 13.13 -13.48
N ALA A 128 11.89 13.00 -14.70
CA ALA A 128 13.09 12.21 -14.98
C ALA A 128 14.29 12.54 -14.07
N SER A 129 14.48 13.80 -13.71
CA SER A 129 15.53 14.25 -12.80
C SER A 129 15.38 13.71 -11.37
N PHE A 130 14.17 13.32 -10.98
CA PHE A 130 13.83 12.81 -9.65
C PHE A 130 13.44 11.32 -9.62
N ASN A 131 13.29 10.68 -10.80
CA ASN A 131 12.82 9.30 -10.92
C ASN A 131 13.60 8.30 -10.06
N TYR A 132 14.87 8.56 -9.83
CA TYR A 132 15.77 7.70 -9.05
C TYR A 132 16.36 8.43 -7.84
N SER A 133 15.72 9.50 -7.36
CA SER A 133 16.24 10.26 -6.23
C SER A 133 15.76 9.67 -4.89
N PRO A 134 16.68 9.20 -4.01
CA PRO A 134 16.32 8.73 -2.67
C PRO A 134 15.61 9.80 -1.84
N ASP A 135 16.07 11.05 -1.93
CA ASP A 135 15.47 12.17 -1.20
C ASP A 135 14.03 12.44 -1.65
N MET A 136 13.75 12.27 -2.95
CA MET A 136 12.41 12.38 -3.49
C MET A 136 11.51 11.26 -2.95
N VAL A 137 11.96 10.01 -3.02
CA VAL A 137 11.19 8.86 -2.51
C VAL A 137 10.91 9.02 -1.02
N HIS A 138 11.92 9.41 -0.25
CA HIS A 138 11.79 9.69 1.18
C HIS A 138 10.76 10.78 1.45
N THR A 139 10.93 11.94 0.81
CA THR A 139 10.05 13.10 1.01
C THR A 139 8.62 12.77 0.65
N LEU A 140 8.40 12.10 -0.48
CA LEU A 140 7.07 11.76 -0.96
C LEU A 140 6.38 10.75 -0.04
N ALA A 141 7.07 9.66 0.32
CA ALA A 141 6.53 8.64 1.21
C ALA A 141 6.23 9.20 2.62
N MET A 142 7.14 10.00 3.17
CA MET A 142 6.96 10.69 4.45
C MET A 142 5.71 11.58 4.42
N ARG A 143 5.63 12.48 3.43
CA ARG A 143 4.49 13.40 3.29
C ARG A 143 3.18 12.65 3.11
N LEU A 144 3.15 11.57 2.33
CA LEU A 144 1.96 10.74 2.17
C LEU A 144 1.55 10.08 3.50
N LYS A 145 2.51 9.54 4.26
CA LYS A 145 2.22 8.86 5.54
C LYS A 145 1.79 9.83 6.64
N GLU A 146 2.31 11.06 6.65
CA GLU A 146 1.97 12.10 7.62
C GLU A 146 0.65 12.82 7.29
N ASP A 147 0.42 13.15 6.01
CA ASP A 147 -0.68 14.01 5.59
C ASP A 147 -1.97 13.22 5.28
N ILE A 148 -1.86 11.93 4.96
CA ILE A 148 -2.99 11.09 4.55
C ILE A 148 -3.10 9.91 5.53
N PRO A 149 -4.32 9.50 5.94
CA PRO A 149 -4.53 8.33 6.81
C PRO A 149 -4.27 7.02 6.05
N LEU A 150 -3.01 6.79 5.65
CA LEU A 150 -2.53 5.57 5.00
C LEU A 150 -2.22 4.50 6.04
N ASN A 151 -3.26 4.05 6.74
CA ASN A 151 -3.23 2.91 7.63
C ASN A 151 -4.05 1.77 7.02
N ASP A 152 -3.80 0.55 7.48
CA ASP A 152 -4.63 -0.60 7.14
C ASP A 152 -4.83 -0.77 5.62
N ILE A 153 -6.07 -0.99 5.17
CA ILE A 153 -6.39 -1.24 3.77
C ILE A 153 -6.18 -0.01 2.87
N ASN A 154 -6.23 1.21 3.42
CA ASN A 154 -5.90 2.42 2.64
C ASN A 154 -4.44 2.38 2.17
N LEU A 155 -3.53 1.90 3.00
CA LEU A 155 -2.12 1.75 2.64
C LEU A 155 -1.95 0.72 1.51
N LEU A 156 -2.57 -0.46 1.66
CA LEU A 156 -2.52 -1.52 0.65
C LEU A 156 -3.03 -1.04 -0.70
N PHE A 157 -4.18 -0.36 -0.70
CA PHE A 157 -4.79 0.18 -1.91
C PHE A 157 -3.85 1.16 -2.64
N ILE A 158 -3.17 2.05 -1.92
CA ILE A 158 -2.26 3.02 -2.53
C ILE A 158 -0.96 2.37 -3.02
N ILE A 159 -0.42 1.39 -2.29
CA ILE A 159 0.73 0.60 -2.76
C ILE A 159 0.38 -0.11 -4.07
N GLU A 160 -0.78 -0.78 -4.15
CA GLU A 160 -1.27 -1.45 -5.36
C GLU A 160 -1.40 -0.47 -6.53
N LYS A 161 -1.95 0.73 -6.29
CA LYS A 161 -2.06 1.75 -7.34
C LYS A 161 -0.71 2.21 -7.83
N PHE A 162 0.24 2.50 -6.94
CA PHE A 162 1.57 2.98 -7.31
C PHE A 162 2.42 1.91 -8.00
N ALA A 163 2.27 0.65 -7.60
CA ALA A 163 3.01 -0.50 -8.12
C ALA A 163 2.81 -0.78 -9.63
N ILE A 164 1.67 -0.33 -10.18
CA ILE A 164 1.30 -0.53 -11.59
C ILE A 164 1.42 0.75 -12.43
N THR A 165 1.87 1.85 -11.83
CA THR A 165 2.07 3.11 -12.56
C THR A 165 3.27 3.02 -13.50
N THR A 166 3.26 3.87 -14.52
CA THR A 166 4.40 4.01 -15.44
C THR A 166 5.51 4.93 -14.90
N ALA A 167 5.24 5.66 -13.81
CA ALA A 167 6.17 6.59 -13.20
C ALA A 167 7.10 5.88 -12.18
N PRO A 168 8.43 5.77 -12.44
CA PRO A 168 9.34 5.03 -11.57
C PRO A 168 9.36 5.52 -10.13
N VAL A 169 9.27 6.84 -9.92
CA VAL A 169 9.25 7.44 -8.58
C VAL A 169 8.10 6.91 -7.72
N LEU A 170 6.91 6.72 -8.30
CA LEU A 170 5.75 6.21 -7.57
C LEU A 170 5.93 4.73 -7.23
N TYR A 171 6.51 3.94 -8.13
CA TYR A 171 6.87 2.55 -7.83
C TYR A 171 7.84 2.45 -6.64
N TYR A 172 8.90 3.27 -6.59
CA TYR A 172 9.84 3.27 -5.47
C TYR A 172 9.21 3.78 -4.17
N THR A 173 8.32 4.78 -4.25
CA THR A 173 7.52 5.24 -3.12
C THR A 173 6.60 4.13 -2.60
N ALA A 174 6.04 3.29 -3.48
CA ALA A 174 5.23 2.14 -3.08
C ALA A 174 6.06 1.13 -2.26
N VAL A 175 7.29 0.83 -2.69
CA VAL A 175 8.20 -0.03 -1.93
C VAL A 175 8.52 0.57 -0.56
N ALA A 176 8.78 1.89 -0.49
CA ALA A 176 9.04 2.57 0.78
C ALA A 176 7.82 2.53 1.74
N LEU A 177 6.61 2.76 1.21
CA LEU A 177 5.36 2.69 1.97
C LEU A 177 5.04 1.28 2.45
N LEU A 178 5.38 0.26 1.67
CA LEU A 178 5.24 -1.14 2.05
C LEU A 178 6.03 -1.45 3.33
N PHE A 179 7.29 -1.02 3.39
CA PHE A 179 8.12 -1.21 4.59
C PHE A 179 7.64 -0.39 5.77
N ALA A 180 7.13 0.83 5.56
CA ALA A 180 6.47 1.58 6.64
C ALA A 180 5.25 0.83 7.19
N GLY A 181 4.51 0.08 6.36
CA GLY A 181 3.44 -0.82 6.79
C GLY A 181 3.97 -2.02 7.58
N LEU A 182 5.05 -2.65 7.12
CA LEU A 182 5.69 -3.76 7.84
C LEU A 182 6.23 -3.33 9.20
N ASP A 183 6.88 -2.16 9.29
CA ASP A 183 7.35 -1.57 10.54
C ASP A 183 6.18 -1.35 11.51
N ALA A 184 5.06 -0.81 11.03
CA ALA A 184 3.89 -0.55 11.88
C ALA A 184 3.30 -1.82 12.51
N ILE A 185 3.41 -2.98 11.82
CA ILE A 185 2.91 -4.26 12.32
C ILE A 185 3.97 -4.99 13.17
N THR A 186 5.23 -5.02 12.71
CA THR A 186 6.30 -5.82 13.32
C THR A 186 7.06 -5.10 14.43
N GLN A 187 7.05 -3.76 14.43
CA GLN A 187 7.76 -2.90 15.37
C GLN A 187 6.92 -1.65 15.72
N PRO A 188 5.71 -1.82 16.31
CA PRO A 188 4.78 -0.71 16.54
C PRO A 188 5.34 0.41 17.42
N ASP A 189 6.29 0.09 18.31
CA ASP A 189 6.92 1.06 19.22
C ASP A 189 8.06 1.86 18.53
N LYS A 190 8.47 1.45 17.33
CA LYS A 190 9.55 2.11 16.59
C LYS A 190 8.95 3.07 15.57
N ARG A 191 9.33 4.34 15.66
CA ARG A 191 8.99 5.31 14.62
C ARG A 191 9.74 4.97 13.34
N THR A 192 9.06 5.04 12.20
CA THR A 192 9.71 4.96 10.89
C THR A 192 10.55 6.22 10.69
N GLU A 193 11.86 6.11 10.87
CA GLU A 193 12.78 7.25 10.80
C GLU A 193 13.21 7.59 9.37
N ALA A 194 13.18 6.61 8.46
CA ALA A 194 13.63 6.81 7.08
C ALA A 194 12.80 6.00 6.09
N PHE A 195 11.96 6.70 5.33
CA PHE A 195 11.31 6.12 4.15
C PHE A 195 12.33 5.95 3.03
N ARG A 196 12.57 4.72 2.57
CA ARG A 196 13.53 4.40 1.51
C ARG A 196 13.13 3.13 0.76
N VAL A 197 13.80 2.85 -0.36
CA VAL A 197 13.68 1.55 -1.04
C VAL A 197 14.53 0.54 -0.26
N HIS A 198 13.87 -0.41 0.38
CA HIS A 198 14.52 -1.44 1.19
C HIS A 198 14.91 -2.66 0.34
N THR A 199 15.86 -3.43 0.86
CA THR A 199 16.42 -4.61 0.19
C THR A 199 15.63 -5.87 0.51
N MET A 200 15.83 -6.94 -0.27
CA MET A 200 15.33 -8.28 0.07
C MET A 200 15.86 -8.77 1.43
N ALA A 201 17.07 -8.39 1.84
CA ALA A 201 17.59 -8.71 3.16
C ALA A 201 16.82 -7.99 4.29
N ASP A 202 16.37 -6.76 4.05
CA ASP A 202 15.49 -6.06 4.99
C ASP A 202 14.13 -6.75 5.08
N PHE A 203 13.57 -7.18 3.95
CA PHE A 203 12.32 -7.94 3.90
C PHE A 203 12.41 -9.24 4.71
N LEU A 204 13.44 -10.05 4.47
CA LEU A 204 13.65 -11.31 5.19
C LEU A 204 13.81 -11.07 6.70
N ARG A 205 14.45 -9.96 7.12
CA ARG A 205 14.53 -9.59 8.53
C ARG A 205 13.15 -9.38 9.16
N HIS A 206 12.18 -8.83 8.42
CA HIS A 206 10.78 -8.75 8.89
C HIS A 206 10.15 -10.13 9.07
N LEU A 207 10.43 -11.08 8.17
CA LEU A 207 9.97 -12.46 8.33
C LEU A 207 10.59 -13.16 9.54
N GLU A 208 11.88 -12.91 9.82
CA GLU A 208 12.58 -13.46 10.98
C GLU A 208 12.02 -12.93 12.30
N MET A 209 11.62 -11.66 12.34
CA MET A 209 11.01 -11.06 13.53
C MET A 209 9.66 -11.72 13.87
N LEU A 210 8.92 -12.14 12.84
CA LEU A 210 7.65 -12.85 12.94
C LEU A 210 7.86 -14.32 13.35
N ASN A 211 8.39 -14.52 14.55
CA ASN A 211 8.47 -15.85 15.12
C ASN A 211 7.06 -16.42 15.40
N VAL A 212 6.98 -17.73 15.66
CA VAL A 212 5.72 -18.43 15.93
C VAL A 212 4.93 -17.76 17.07
N GLN A 213 5.61 -17.19 18.06
CA GLN A 213 4.97 -16.53 19.20
C GLN A 213 4.30 -15.20 18.80
N GLN A 214 4.95 -14.37 17.97
CA GLN A 214 4.36 -13.15 17.42
C GLN A 214 3.20 -13.46 16.48
N LEU A 215 3.35 -14.47 15.61
CA LEU A 215 2.27 -14.91 14.73
C LEU A 215 1.08 -15.47 15.53
N GLN A 216 1.32 -16.18 16.64
CA GLN A 216 0.28 -16.61 17.58
C GLN A 216 -0.41 -15.43 18.28
N GLN A 217 0.31 -14.38 18.65
CA GLN A 217 -0.28 -13.16 19.20
C GLN A 217 -1.16 -12.44 18.15
N LEU A 218 -0.70 -12.37 16.90
CA LEU A 218 -1.43 -11.79 15.78
C LEU A 218 -2.65 -12.63 15.36
N ARG A 219 -2.68 -13.94 15.66
CA ARG A 219 -3.82 -14.82 15.36
C ARG A 219 -5.14 -14.32 15.96
N HIS A 220 -5.09 -13.59 17.08
CA HIS A 220 -6.27 -13.00 17.72
C HIS A 220 -6.77 -11.73 17.01
N ASN A 221 -5.99 -11.18 16.08
CA ASN A 221 -6.34 -10.05 15.22
C ASN A 221 -6.13 -10.45 13.74
N LEU A 222 -7.13 -11.15 13.19
CA LEU A 222 -7.11 -11.66 11.81
C LEU A 222 -6.94 -10.54 10.77
N GLN A 223 -7.40 -9.32 11.07
CA GLN A 223 -7.20 -8.16 10.21
C GLN A 223 -5.73 -7.78 10.07
N ASN A 224 -4.96 -7.78 11.17
CA ASN A 224 -3.52 -7.50 11.12
C ASN A 224 -2.77 -8.61 10.40
N LEU A 225 -3.15 -9.87 10.61
CA LEU A 225 -2.56 -11.00 9.90
C LEU A 225 -2.85 -10.91 8.39
N TYR A 226 -4.07 -10.57 8.00
CA TYR A 226 -4.44 -10.32 6.61
C TYR A 226 -3.61 -9.20 5.99
N GLN A 227 -3.50 -8.05 6.66
CA GLN A 227 -2.70 -6.92 6.17
C GLN A 227 -1.23 -7.30 5.99
N LEU A 228 -0.66 -8.03 6.94
CA LEU A 228 0.71 -8.50 6.88
C LEU A 228 0.94 -9.41 5.67
N LEU A 229 0.08 -10.41 5.48
CA LEU A 229 0.15 -11.32 4.32
C LEU A 229 -0.06 -10.56 3.00
N LYS A 230 -0.95 -9.57 2.96
CA LYS A 230 -1.14 -8.72 1.77
C LYS A 230 0.09 -7.87 1.48
N LEU A 231 0.77 -7.31 2.48
CA LEU A 231 2.05 -6.61 2.27
C LEU A 231 3.11 -7.56 1.71
N PHE A 232 3.16 -8.81 2.18
CA PHE A 232 4.06 -9.83 1.63
C PHE A 232 3.74 -10.19 0.20
N SER A 233 2.46 -10.40 -0.13
CA SER A 233 1.99 -10.64 -1.49
C SER A 233 2.33 -9.46 -2.42
N LEU A 234 2.18 -8.22 -1.95
CA LEU A 234 2.56 -7.03 -2.72
C LEU A 234 4.06 -6.98 -2.97
N TYR A 235 4.89 -7.24 -1.95
CA TYR A 235 6.34 -7.27 -2.12
C TYR A 235 6.78 -8.39 -3.08
N GLN A 236 6.17 -9.58 -2.96
CA GLN A 236 6.38 -10.70 -3.87
C GLN A 236 6.12 -10.27 -5.31
N ASN A 237 4.94 -9.73 -5.60
CA ASN A 237 4.55 -9.33 -6.95
C ASN A 237 5.35 -8.14 -7.49
N MET A 238 5.73 -7.19 -6.63
CA MET A 238 6.41 -5.96 -7.05
C MET A 238 7.90 -6.12 -7.22
N VAL A 239 8.55 -6.92 -6.37
CA VAL A 239 10.01 -7.00 -6.28
C VAL A 239 10.49 -8.39 -6.64
N VAL A 240 9.97 -9.43 -5.97
CA VAL A 240 10.45 -10.81 -6.18
C VAL A 240 10.19 -11.27 -7.61
N MET A 241 8.92 -11.29 -8.03
CA MET A 241 8.53 -11.82 -9.35
C MET A 241 9.05 -10.98 -10.52
N ARG A 242 9.30 -9.67 -10.31
CA ARG A 242 9.77 -8.78 -11.38
C ARG A 242 11.27 -8.81 -11.59
N HIS A 243 12.04 -9.07 -10.52
CA HIS A 243 13.48 -8.82 -10.51
C HIS A 243 14.33 -10.05 -10.19
N VAL A 244 13.70 -11.17 -9.81
CA VAL A 244 14.40 -12.44 -9.60
C VAL A 244 15.22 -12.82 -10.84
N GLY A 245 16.47 -13.21 -10.61
CA GLY A 245 17.38 -13.64 -11.67
C GLY A 245 18.04 -12.51 -12.46
N LYS A 246 17.60 -11.25 -12.32
CA LYS A 246 18.21 -10.11 -13.00
C LYS A 246 19.56 -9.76 -12.40
N SER A 247 20.53 -9.45 -13.26
CA SER A 247 21.87 -9.05 -12.83
C SER A 247 21.93 -7.61 -12.29
N VAL A 248 22.68 -7.38 -11.22
CA VAL A 248 22.86 -6.04 -10.62
C VAL A 248 23.56 -5.08 -11.58
N GLU A 249 24.66 -5.51 -12.18
CA GLU A 249 25.53 -4.66 -13.01
C GLU A 249 25.03 -4.50 -14.46
N GLY A 250 23.97 -5.24 -14.85
CA GLY A 250 23.37 -5.18 -16.17
C GLY A 250 21.94 -4.67 -16.10
N GLU A 251 20.98 -5.59 -16.16
CA GLU A 251 19.55 -5.29 -16.29
C GLU A 251 19.03 -4.34 -15.20
N LEU A 252 19.37 -4.61 -13.93
CA LEU A 252 18.88 -3.78 -12.82
C LEU A 252 19.54 -2.39 -12.79
N ALA A 253 20.81 -2.27 -13.15
CA ALA A 253 21.47 -0.97 -13.25
C ALA A 253 20.86 -0.10 -14.35
N ASP A 254 20.54 -0.70 -15.49
CA ASP A 254 19.92 -0.02 -16.62
C ASP A 254 18.48 0.43 -16.32
N GLU A 255 17.69 -0.44 -15.68
CA GLU A 255 16.28 -0.15 -15.35
C GLU A 255 16.13 0.77 -14.12
N HIS A 256 16.91 0.50 -13.07
CA HIS A 256 16.68 1.01 -11.71
C HIS A 256 17.80 1.90 -11.16
N LYS A 257 18.93 2.03 -11.87
CA LYS A 257 20.07 2.89 -11.51
C LYS A 257 20.52 2.67 -10.07
N CYS A 258 20.40 3.68 -9.22
CA CYS A 258 20.85 3.62 -7.83
C CYS A 258 20.07 2.62 -6.96
N TYR A 259 18.91 2.14 -7.40
CA TYR A 259 18.12 1.15 -6.68
C TYR A 259 18.41 -0.29 -7.11
N ALA A 260 19.30 -0.51 -8.09
CA ALA A 260 19.62 -1.84 -8.62
C ALA A 260 19.96 -2.84 -7.51
N ALA A 261 20.85 -2.46 -6.58
CA ALA A 261 21.24 -3.31 -5.47
C ALA A 261 20.09 -3.61 -4.49
N ALA A 262 19.16 -2.66 -4.31
CA ALA A 262 18.02 -2.86 -3.41
C ALA A 262 16.98 -3.82 -3.99
N LEU A 263 16.83 -3.82 -5.32
CA LEU A 263 15.89 -4.67 -6.05
C LEU A 263 16.48 -6.01 -6.50
N HIS A 264 17.75 -6.27 -6.18
CA HIS A 264 18.37 -7.54 -6.47
C HIS A 264 17.79 -8.65 -5.59
N VAL A 265 17.29 -9.70 -6.23
CA VAL A 265 16.66 -10.85 -5.57
C VAL A 265 17.37 -12.12 -6.02
N THR A 266 17.95 -12.84 -5.05
CA THR A 266 18.62 -14.12 -5.31
C THR A 266 17.68 -15.30 -5.12
N ASN A 267 17.96 -16.41 -5.81
CA ASN A 267 17.18 -17.64 -5.66
C ASN A 267 17.15 -18.14 -4.21
N ASP A 268 18.26 -18.04 -3.48
CA ASP A 268 18.30 -18.44 -2.06
C ASP A 268 17.34 -17.62 -1.19
N GLN A 269 17.22 -16.31 -1.46
CA GLN A 269 16.28 -15.44 -0.76
C GLN A 269 14.83 -15.78 -1.10
N VAL A 270 14.57 -16.12 -2.37
CA VAL A 270 13.26 -16.61 -2.83
C VAL A 270 12.88 -17.91 -2.11
N GLN A 271 13.79 -18.87 -2.03
CA GLN A 271 13.55 -20.15 -1.33
C GLN A 271 13.33 -19.93 0.17
N THR A 272 14.07 -19.00 0.79
CA THR A 272 13.87 -18.64 2.20
C THR A 272 12.46 -18.10 2.44
N PHE A 273 11.98 -17.20 1.57
CA PHE A 273 10.63 -16.65 1.68
C PHE A 273 9.55 -17.71 1.42
N ARG A 274 9.73 -18.56 0.39
CA ARG A 274 8.83 -19.69 0.10
C ARG A 274 8.71 -20.62 1.30
N GLN A 275 9.83 -21.03 1.88
CA GLN A 275 9.85 -21.92 3.05
C GLN A 275 9.13 -21.28 4.25
N TRP A 276 9.29 -19.97 4.45
CA TRP A 276 8.58 -19.25 5.49
C TRP A 276 7.05 -19.30 5.28
N LEU A 277 6.58 -19.13 4.04
CA LEU A 277 5.15 -19.20 3.71
C LEU A 277 4.59 -20.61 3.90
N GLU A 278 5.31 -21.63 3.45
CA GLU A 278 4.92 -23.03 3.64
C GLU A 278 4.79 -23.36 5.14
N ASN A 279 5.74 -22.93 5.96
CA ASN A 279 5.69 -23.11 7.41
C ASN A 279 4.54 -22.32 8.06
N SER A 280 4.27 -21.11 7.57
CA SER A 280 3.22 -20.24 8.08
C SER A 280 1.81 -20.68 7.65
N SER A 281 1.69 -21.44 6.56
CA SER A 281 0.41 -21.96 6.07
C SER A 281 -0.34 -22.79 7.12
N ALA A 282 0.40 -23.51 7.98
CA ALA A 282 -0.17 -24.28 9.08
C ALA A 282 -0.87 -23.41 10.15
N LEU A 283 -0.52 -22.12 10.26
CA LEU A 283 -1.11 -21.21 11.23
C LEU A 283 -2.50 -20.71 10.82
N VAL A 284 -2.78 -20.72 9.52
CA VAL A 284 -4.06 -20.30 8.93
C VAL A 284 -4.94 -21.48 8.53
N GLN A 285 -4.49 -22.73 8.74
CA GLN A 285 -5.32 -23.89 8.48
C GLN A 285 -6.54 -23.90 9.42
N PRO A 286 -7.76 -24.09 8.88
CA PRO A 286 -8.96 -24.18 9.68
C PRO A 286 -8.92 -25.48 10.49
N PHE A 287 -8.58 -25.40 11.78
CA PHE A 287 -8.72 -26.53 12.68
C PHE A 287 -10.22 -26.80 12.90
N GLY A 288 -10.82 -27.65 12.07
CA GLY A 288 -12.12 -28.27 12.29
C GLY A 288 -13.36 -27.36 12.15
N ASN A 289 -13.20 -26.11 11.70
CA ASN A 289 -14.31 -25.20 11.37
C ASN A 289 -14.09 -24.62 9.97
N GLU A 290 -14.53 -25.34 8.94
CA GLU A 290 -14.66 -24.87 7.55
C GLU A 290 -15.69 -23.72 7.39
N GLN A 291 -16.13 -23.10 8.49
CA GLN A 291 -17.22 -22.12 8.55
C GLN A 291 -16.78 -20.71 8.94
N ASP A 292 -15.48 -20.46 9.17
CA ASP A 292 -14.99 -19.11 9.48
C ASP A 292 -14.37 -18.50 8.21
N GLU A 293 -15.18 -17.74 7.46
CA GLU A 293 -14.84 -17.11 6.17
C GLU A 293 -13.50 -16.35 6.21
N ASP A 294 -13.18 -15.73 7.34
CA ASP A 294 -11.93 -14.98 7.53
C ASP A 294 -10.68 -15.89 7.48
N TYR A 295 -10.76 -17.13 7.99
CA TYR A 295 -9.65 -18.07 7.90
C TYR A 295 -9.48 -18.63 6.47
N LEU A 296 -10.58 -18.75 5.72
CA LEU A 296 -10.52 -19.10 4.30
C LEU A 296 -9.83 -18.00 3.50
N ILE A 297 -10.15 -16.72 3.75
CA ILE A 297 -9.47 -15.58 3.10
C ILE A 297 -7.94 -15.63 3.34
N LEU A 298 -7.51 -15.94 4.57
CA LEU A 298 -6.09 -16.05 4.91
C LEU A 298 -5.43 -17.28 4.26
N ALA A 299 -6.14 -18.41 4.24
CA ALA A 299 -5.64 -19.63 3.61
C ALA A 299 -5.50 -19.46 2.09
N ASP A 300 -6.50 -18.88 1.41
CA ASP A 300 -6.47 -18.59 -0.02
C ASP A 300 -5.31 -17.66 -0.37
N LEU A 301 -5.09 -16.61 0.41
CA LEU A 301 -3.98 -15.68 0.18
C LEU A 301 -2.61 -16.40 0.20
N ILE A 302 -2.40 -17.37 1.08
CA ILE A 302 -1.13 -18.13 1.12
C ILE A 302 -1.10 -19.22 0.03
N GLN A 303 -2.13 -20.06 -0.02
CA GLN A 303 -2.12 -21.32 -0.78
C GLN A 303 -2.48 -21.14 -2.24
N VAL A 304 -3.25 -20.11 -2.58
CA VAL A 304 -3.73 -19.83 -3.94
C VAL A 304 -2.99 -18.64 -4.54
N ASP A 305 -2.80 -17.56 -3.78
CA ASP A 305 -2.27 -16.31 -4.35
C ASP A 305 -0.74 -16.17 -4.24
N MET A 306 -0.11 -16.74 -3.21
CA MET A 306 1.32 -16.51 -2.95
C MET A 306 2.21 -17.70 -3.28
N ILE A 307 1.94 -18.89 -2.74
CA ILE A 307 2.78 -20.07 -2.95
C ILE A 307 2.87 -20.44 -4.45
N PRO A 308 1.76 -20.52 -5.20
CA PRO A 308 1.81 -20.94 -6.61
C PRO A 308 2.65 -20.03 -7.50
N LEU A 309 2.77 -18.73 -7.19
CA LEU A 309 3.62 -17.81 -7.95
C LEU A 309 5.10 -18.22 -7.94
N PHE A 310 5.58 -18.91 -6.90
CA PHE A 310 6.96 -19.43 -6.90
C PHE A 310 7.14 -20.66 -7.79
N ASP A 311 6.06 -21.39 -8.09
CA ASP A 311 6.14 -22.54 -8.99
C ASP A 311 6.34 -22.10 -10.44
N ASP A 312 5.82 -20.93 -10.81
CA ASP A 312 6.09 -20.28 -12.11
C ASP A 312 7.58 -19.91 -12.27
N LEU A 313 8.28 -19.61 -11.17
CA LEU A 313 9.73 -19.33 -11.17
C LEU A 313 10.59 -20.60 -11.29
N ASN A 314 10.04 -21.75 -10.90
CA ASN A 314 10.74 -23.03 -10.88
C ASN A 314 10.60 -23.80 -12.20
N GLN A 315 9.95 -23.23 -13.22
CA GLN A 315 9.92 -23.87 -14.53
C GLN A 315 11.36 -23.93 -15.08
N PRO A 316 11.93 -25.13 -15.28
CA PRO A 316 13.19 -25.21 -16.00
C PRO A 316 12.98 -24.59 -17.37
N HIS A 317 13.96 -23.80 -17.84
CA HIS A 317 14.07 -23.44 -19.25
C HIS A 317 14.10 -24.73 -20.10
N GLU A 318 12.93 -25.23 -20.47
CA GLU A 318 12.75 -26.30 -21.43
C GLU A 318 11.82 -25.80 -22.55
N LEU A 319 12.42 -25.67 -23.75
CA LEU A 319 11.83 -25.61 -25.08
C LEU A 319 11.31 -24.21 -25.49
N VAL A 320 11.97 -23.40 -26.34
CA VAL A 320 12.73 -23.63 -27.59
C VAL A 320 13.72 -22.48 -27.81
#